data_AF-A0A5B1BHA9-F1
#
_entry.id   AF-A0A5B1BHA9-F1
#
_cell.length_a   1.000
_cell.length_b   1.000
_cell.length_c   1.000
_cell.angle_alpha   90.00
_cell.angle_beta   90.00
_cell.angle_gamma   90.00
#
_symmetry.space_group_name_H-M   'P 1'
#
loop_
_entity.id
_entity.type
_entity.pdbx_description
1 polymer ?
#
loop_
_entity_poly.entity_id
_entity_poly.type
_entity_poly.pdbx_seq_one_letter_code
_entity_poly.pdbx_strand_id
1 'polypeptide(L)' 'MGRNEEQFKEEKVNTLLSNMIHNKSWWNLFYHYKHKYVYEIRIPSGHGIRWNASGTKLISFLEPFL' A
#
# COMPACT_ATOMS: atom_id res chain seq x y z
N MET A 1 -30.00 2.08 8.40
CA MET A 1 -28.73 2.04 9.14
C MET A 1 -27.69 2.77 8.31
N GLY A 2 -27.27 3.97 8.73
CA GLY A 2 -26.21 4.71 8.03
C GLY A 2 -24.88 3.98 8.21
N ARG A 3 -24.13 3.79 7.12
CA ARG A 3 -22.76 3.28 7.19
C ARG A 3 -21.92 4.24 8.05
N ASN A 4 -21.15 3.70 8.99
CA ASN A 4 -20.18 4.47 9.75
C ASN A 4 -19.10 5.00 8.78
N GLU A 5 -18.69 6.26 8.92
CA GLU A 5 -17.62 6.88 8.11
C GLU A 5 -16.32 6.06 8.13
N GLU A 6 -16.02 5.41 9.24
CA GLU A 6 -14.84 4.57 9.41
C GLU A 6 -14.89 3.35 8.49
N GLN A 7 -16.04 2.67 8.41
CA GLN A 7 -16.25 1.54 7.51
C GLN A 7 -16.15 1.97 6.04
N PHE A 8 -16.66 3.15 5.70
CA PHE A 8 -16.55 3.67 4.33
C PHE A 8 -15.09 3.97 3.94
N LYS A 9 -14.30 4.53 4.87
CA LYS A 9 -12.87 4.77 4.65
C LYS A 9 -12.12 3.45 4.46
N GLU A 10 -12.39 2.46 5.30
CA GLU A 10 -11.77 1.13 5.20
C GLU A 10 -12.10 0.43 3.88
N GLU A 11 -13.37 0.42 3.47
CA GLU A 11 -13.82 -0.19 2.21
C GLU A 11 -13.15 0.46 0.99
N LYS A 12 -12.99 1.80 1.02
CA LYS A 12 -12.32 2.55 -0.03
C LYS A 12 -10.83 2.21 -0.11
N VAL A 13 -10.16 2.07 1.03
CA VAL A 13 -8.75 1.65 1.10
C VAL A 13 -8.59 0.23 0.55
N ASN A 14 -9.44 -0.71 0.97
CA ASN A 14 -9.39 -2.10 0.50
C ASN A 14 -9.59 -2.21 -1.02
N THR A 15 -10.54 -1.44 -1.56
CA THR A 15 -10.77 -1.37 -3.02
C THR A 15 -9.54 -0.84 -3.76
N LEU A 16 -8.92 0.22 -3.24
CA LEU A 16 -7.71 0.79 -3.83
C LEU A 16 -6.55 -0.22 -3.84
N LEU A 17 -6.33 -0.93 -2.73
CA LEU A 17 -5.29 -1.94 -2.62
C LEU A 17 -5.49 -3.11 -3.57
N SER A 18 -6.73 -3.62 -3.65
CA SER A 18 -7.08 -4.69 -4.59
C SER A 18 -6.78 -4.27 -6.04
N ASN A 19 -7.11 -3.03 -6.40
CA ASN A 19 -6.82 -2.48 -7.73
C ASN A 19 -5.32 -2.34 -8.00
N MET A 20 -4.53 -1.91 -7.02
CA MET A 20 -3.06 -1.83 -7.17
C MET A 20 -2.45 -3.22 -7.39
N ILE A 21 -2.87 -4.21 -6.60
CA ILE A 21 -2.38 -5.59 -6.69
C ILE A 21 -2.73 -6.22 -8.05
N HIS A 22 -3.99 -6.09 -8.48
CA HIS A 22 -4.47 -6.71 -9.73
C HIS A 22 -3.92 -6.02 -10.98
N ASN A 23 -3.77 -4.69 -10.98
CA ASN A 23 -3.33 -3.94 -12.15
C ASN A 23 -1.80 -3.85 -12.29
N LYS A 24 -1.05 -4.76 -11.64
CA LYS A 24 0.41 -4.88 -11.75
C LYS A 24 1.14 -3.55 -11.57
N SER A 25 0.64 -2.69 -10.69
CA SER A 25 1.35 -1.48 -10.30
C SER A 25 2.69 -1.87 -9.68
N TRP A 26 3.78 -1.15 -9.98
CA TRP A 26 5.16 -1.59 -9.78
C TRP A 26 5.40 -2.21 -8.40
N TRP A 27 5.87 -3.46 -8.37
CA TRP A 27 6.27 -4.19 -7.18
C TRP A 27 7.77 -4.09 -7.00
N ASN A 28 8.22 -3.44 -5.92
CA ASN A 28 9.63 -3.33 -5.60
C ASN A 28 9.93 -4.00 -4.26
N LEU A 29 10.97 -4.83 -4.25
CA LEU A 29 11.62 -5.28 -3.02
C LEU A 29 12.71 -4.26 -2.69
N PHE A 30 12.52 -3.48 -1.63
CA PHE A 30 13.45 -2.44 -1.20
C PHE A 30 14.14 -2.85 0.10
N TYR A 31 15.43 -2.57 0.23
CA TYR A 31 16.16 -2.76 1.48
C TYR A 31 16.25 -1.41 2.22
N HIS A 32 15.44 -1.25 3.27
CA HIS A 32 15.49 -0.05 4.10
C HIS A 32 16.47 -0.26 5.26
N TYR A 33 17.48 0.61 5.40
CA TYR A 33 18.54 0.52 6.42
C TYR A 33 18.01 0.28 7.85
N LYS A 34 16.86 0.87 8.21
CA LYS A 34 16.22 0.71 9.53
C LYS A 34 15.26 -0.50 9.66
N HIS A 35 14.70 -0.98 8.55
CA HIS A 35 13.58 -1.95 8.54
C HIS A 35 13.87 -3.25 7.80
N LYS A 36 15.10 -3.44 7.30
CA LYS A 36 15.49 -4.58 6.44
C LYS A 36 14.65 -4.58 5.15
N TYR A 37 14.44 -5.75 4.55
CA TYR A 37 13.64 -5.89 3.34
C TYR A 37 12.18 -5.50 3.55
N VAL A 38 11.62 -4.78 2.59
CA VAL A 38 10.21 -4.37 2.58
C VAL A 38 9.66 -4.50 1.17
N TYR A 39 8.42 -4.93 1.07
CA TYR A 39 7.70 -4.94 -0.20
C TYR A 39 6.97 -3.63 -0.37
N GLU A 40 7.09 -3.04 -1.56
CA GLU A 40 6.40 -1.82 -1.93
C GLU A 40 5.61 -2.04 -3.20
N ILE A 41 4.39 -1.52 -3.21
CA ILE A 41 3.61 -1.35 -4.43
C ILE A 41 3.41 0.15 -4.64
N ARG A 42 3.69 0.63 -5.85
CA ARG A 42 3.49 2.03 -6.24
C ARG A 42 2.70 2.16 -7.52
N ILE A 43 1.85 3.18 -7.56
CA ILE A 43 1.17 3.64 -8.78
C ILE A 43 2.01 4.69 -9.52
N PRO A 44 1.72 5.02 -10.79
CA PRO A 44 2.54 5.93 -11.60
C PRO A 44 2.78 7.32 -10.99
N SER A 45 1.87 7.81 -10.14
CA SER A 45 2.03 9.08 -9.43
C SER A 45 3.07 9.01 -8.29
N GLY A 46 3.65 7.84 -8.04
CA GLY A 46 4.60 7.57 -6.96
C GLY A 46 3.96 7.24 -5.63
N HIS A 47 2.66 7.52 -5.45
CA HIS A 47 1.93 7.05 -4.27
C HIS A 47 2.03 5.54 -4.16
N GLY A 48 2.06 5.03 -2.94
CA GLY A 48 2.15 3.60 -2.75
C GLY A 48 1.91 3.18 -1.32
N ILE A 49 2.22 1.92 -1.07
CA ILE A 49 2.08 1.32 0.24
C ILE A 49 3.16 0.27 0.43
N ARG A 50 3.53 0.04 1.70
CA ARG A 50 4.62 -0.83 2.09
C ARG A 50 4.17 -1.89 3.09
N TRP A 51 4.69 -3.10 2.89
CA TRP A 51 4.58 -4.23 3.82
C TRP A 51 5.95 -4.64 4.35
N ASN A 52 5.94 -5.40 5.44
CA ASN A 52 7.12 -6.07 5.95
C ASN A 52 7.67 -7.11 4.95
N ALA A 53 8.88 -7.61 5.21
CA ALA A 53 9.56 -8.61 4.38
C ALA A 53 8.76 -9.91 4.16
N SER A 54 7.79 -10.24 5.03
CA SER A 54 6.94 -11.42 4.87
C SER A 54 5.66 -11.14 4.07
N GLY A 55 5.38 -9.87 3.73
CA GLY A 55 4.15 -9.47 3.03
C GLY A 55 2.87 -9.57 3.87
N THR A 56 2.97 -9.91 5.16
CA THR A 56 1.81 -10.20 6.02
C THR A 56 1.34 -9.01 6.83
N LYS A 57 2.16 -7.97 6.98
CA LYS A 57 1.82 -6.78 7.77
C LYS A 57 2.04 -5.50 6.99
N LEU A 58 0.99 -4.70 6.88
CA LEU A 58 1.02 -3.35 6.33
C LEU A 58 1.78 -2.43 7.30
N ILE A 59 2.77 -1.69 6.78
CA ILE A 59 3.63 -0.80 7.57
C ILE A 59 3.16 0.64 7.43
N SER A 60 3.08 1.17 6.21
CA SER A 60 2.74 2.57 5.97
C SER A 60 2.38 2.83 4.51
N PHE A 61 1.73 3.98 4.26
CA PHE A 61 1.60 4.58 2.94
C PHE A 61 2.89 5.30 2.51
N LEU A 62 3.03 5.54 1.21
CA LEU A 62 4.17 6.20 0.58
C LEU A 62 3.68 7.42 -0.20
N GLU A 63 4.36 8.55 -0.01
CA GLU A 63 4.11 9.81 -0.70
C GLU A 63 4.46 9.73 -2.20
N PRO A 64 3.88 10.61 -3.04
CA PRO A 64 4.19 10.70 -4.47
C PRO A 64 5.66 10.99 -4.75
N PHE A 65 6.06 10.76 -5.99
CA PHE A 65 7.36 11.25 -6.48
C PHE A 65 7.30 12.79 -6.59
N LEU A 66 8.42 13.46 -6.25
CA LEU A 66 8.64 14.89 -6.51
C LEU A 66 8.88 15.14 -8.00
#